data_AF-A0A1E3X5M0-F1
#
_entry.id   AF-A0A1E3X5M0-F1
#
_cell.length_a   1.000
_cell.length_b   1.000
_cell.length_c   1.000
_cell.angle_alpha   90.00
_cell.angle_beta   90.00
_cell.angle_gamma   90.00
#
_symmetry.space_group_name_H-M   'P 1'
#
loop_
_entity.id
_entity.type
_entity.pdbx_description
1 polymer ?
#
loop_
_entity_poly.entity_id
_entity_poly.type
_entity_poly.pdbx_seq_one_letter_code
_entity_poly.pdbx_strand_id
1 'polypeptide(L)'
;MQRSSKQTKKCVAICSVFLCCSQINSQDIEIYETNQFGLKNITPSIIIDEDSFSGDFDVYSVNKFGLKNIIPDEIIENDEYNGTWRVYRINNFGLKDIIPEQVAEEVSFDGSVNIYDVNSLGLKDILPSTIIEKDGLSGDIKLYNVSKMGLKDISPFEVIRKVGDQYNVYSVNKMGLPDISPKRIIEIKEHPTVFGILLLPSIKQIKFEPGHNKIKTIQHIKKIPEKNLEEEGWLKSKPKSKENNK
;
A
#
# COMPACT_ATOMS: atom_id res chain seq x y z
N MET A 1 -29.07 11.09 -72.95
CA MET A 1 -28.08 12.15 -72.68
C MET A 1 -28.11 12.47 -71.20
N GLN A 2 -26.92 12.55 -70.59
CA GLN A 2 -26.55 13.07 -69.25
C GLN A 2 -27.33 12.52 -68.03
N ARG A 3 -26.75 11.63 -67.20
CA ARG A 3 -25.68 11.78 -66.18
C ARG A 3 -26.12 12.44 -64.87
N SER A 4 -25.65 11.79 -63.80
CA SER A 4 -25.36 12.27 -62.44
C SER A 4 -26.51 12.09 -61.43
N SER A 5 -26.56 11.04 -60.59
CA SER A 5 -25.62 10.59 -59.52
C SER A 5 -26.23 10.92 -58.14
N LYS A 6 -26.77 9.89 -57.44
CA LYS A 6 -26.28 9.33 -56.14
C LYS A 6 -26.37 10.33 -54.96
N GLN A 7 -26.81 10.00 -53.75
CA GLN A 7 -26.72 8.73 -53.04
C GLN A 7 -27.58 8.82 -51.75
N THR A 8 -28.18 7.69 -51.40
CA THR A 8 -28.59 7.23 -50.05
C THR A 8 -28.02 7.95 -48.83
N LYS A 9 -28.88 8.25 -47.86
CA LYS A 9 -28.52 8.24 -46.44
C LYS A 9 -29.54 7.43 -45.64
N LYS A 10 -29.14 6.18 -45.37
CA LYS A 10 -29.66 5.38 -44.26
C LYS A 10 -29.14 6.04 -42.98
N CYS A 11 -30.02 6.38 -42.04
CA CYS A 11 -29.63 6.82 -40.70
C CYS A 11 -29.04 5.62 -39.96
N VAL A 12 -27.72 5.49 -40.06
CA VAL A 12 -26.92 4.62 -39.22
C VAL A 12 -26.68 5.40 -37.92
N ALA A 13 -27.35 5.00 -36.85
CA ALA A 13 -27.05 5.44 -35.49
C ALA A 13 -25.71 4.84 -35.08
N ILE A 14 -24.65 5.66 -35.13
CA ILE A 14 -23.33 5.34 -34.59
C ILE A 14 -22.93 6.48 -33.66
N CYS A 15 -22.39 6.08 -32.52
CA CYS A 15 -21.62 6.89 -31.57
C CYS A 15 -22.36 7.92 -30.73
N SER A 16 -22.84 7.46 -29.59
CA SER A 16 -22.27 7.96 -28.35
C SER A 16 -22.07 6.77 -27.41
N VAL A 17 -20.99 6.00 -27.67
CA VAL A 17 -20.25 5.41 -26.55
C VAL A 17 -19.86 6.63 -25.74
N PHE A 18 -20.64 6.92 -24.71
CA PHE A 18 -20.21 7.76 -23.61
C PHE A 18 -18.91 7.10 -23.14
N LEU A 19 -17.78 7.60 -23.64
CA LEU A 19 -16.65 7.77 -22.77
C LEU A 19 -17.21 8.61 -21.63
N CYS A 20 -17.70 7.94 -20.58
CA CYS A 20 -17.47 8.44 -19.25
C CYS A 20 -15.95 8.58 -19.17
N CYS A 21 -15.45 9.75 -19.59
CA CYS A 21 -14.29 10.34 -18.96
C CYS A 21 -14.69 10.45 -17.50
N SER A 22 -14.50 9.37 -16.74
CA SER A 22 -14.40 9.45 -15.30
C SER A 22 -13.36 10.53 -15.06
N GLN A 23 -13.82 11.66 -14.53
CA GLN A 23 -12.94 12.64 -13.93
C GLN A 23 -12.30 11.93 -12.75
N ILE A 24 -11.13 11.32 -12.99
CA ILE A 24 -10.30 10.77 -11.92
C ILE A 24 -9.62 11.99 -11.31
N ASN A 25 -10.30 12.63 -10.36
CA ASN A 25 -9.61 13.48 -9.40
C ASN A 25 -9.00 12.51 -8.37
N SER A 26 -7.92 11.85 -8.74
CA SER A 26 -7.10 11.05 -7.80
C SER A 26 -6.23 12.03 -7.05
N GLN A 27 -6.41 12.12 -5.73
CA GLN A 27 -5.42 12.76 -4.87
C GLN A 27 -4.18 11.86 -4.85
N ASP A 28 -3.19 12.18 -5.68
CA ASP A 28 -1.90 11.47 -5.68
C ASP A 28 -1.05 11.95 -4.50
N ILE A 29 -0.63 11.02 -3.64
CA ILE A 29 0.38 11.26 -2.61
C ILE A 29 1.68 10.57 -3.03
N GLU A 30 2.79 11.31 -2.99
CA GLU A 30 4.12 10.79 -3.32
C GLU A 30 5.04 10.90 -2.12
N ILE A 31 5.71 9.80 -1.79
CA ILE A 31 6.63 9.74 -0.66
C ILE A 31 8.04 9.55 -1.20
N TYR A 32 8.93 10.42 -0.79
CA TYR A 32 10.32 10.47 -1.21
C TYR A 32 11.21 10.19 -0.01
N GLU A 33 12.12 9.22 -0.15
CA GLU A 33 13.29 9.15 0.73
C GLU A 33 14.19 10.36 0.50
N THR A 34 14.92 10.74 1.53
CA THR A 34 15.94 11.78 1.45
C THR A 34 17.33 11.19 1.63
N ASN A 35 18.34 11.93 1.17
CA ASN A 35 19.72 11.62 1.53
C ASN A 35 20.05 12.13 2.95
N GLN A 36 21.26 11.86 3.42
CA GLN A 36 21.74 12.31 4.75
C GLN A 36 21.67 13.83 4.98
N PHE A 37 21.57 14.63 3.91
CA PHE A 37 21.44 16.09 3.97
C PHE A 37 19.98 16.57 3.88
N GLY A 38 19.01 15.65 3.89
CA GLY A 38 17.59 15.99 3.80
C GLY A 38 17.14 16.39 2.40
N LEU A 39 17.98 16.19 1.37
CA LEU A 39 17.60 16.47 -0.01
C LEU A 39 16.73 15.34 -0.54
N LYS A 40 15.58 15.72 -1.10
CA LYS A 40 14.61 14.83 -1.73
C LYS A 40 15.25 14.04 -2.88
N ASN A 41 14.99 12.75 -2.95
CA ASN A 41 15.29 11.97 -4.15
C ASN A 41 14.45 12.46 -5.34
N ILE A 42 14.94 12.22 -6.56
CA ILE A 42 14.23 12.63 -7.79
C ILE A 42 13.00 11.73 -8.02
N THR A 43 13.10 10.46 -7.65
CA THR A 43 12.03 9.47 -7.79
C THR A 43 11.39 9.20 -6.43
N PRO A 44 10.05 9.14 -6.34
CA PRO A 44 9.39 8.70 -5.13
C PRO A 44 9.72 7.23 -4.85
N SER A 45 9.64 6.82 -3.59
CA SER A 45 9.69 5.43 -3.15
C SER A 45 8.30 4.80 -3.05
N ILE A 46 7.28 5.60 -2.73
CA ILE A 46 5.88 5.18 -2.70
C ILE A 46 5.00 6.19 -3.44
N ILE A 47 4.00 5.68 -4.15
CA ILE A 47 2.85 6.43 -4.67
C ILE A 47 1.60 5.87 -4.01
N ILE A 48 0.70 6.74 -3.55
CA ILE A 48 -0.61 6.38 -3.03
C ILE A 48 -1.67 7.05 -3.88
N ASP A 49 -2.61 6.26 -4.37
CA ASP A 49 -3.78 6.75 -5.09
C ASP A 49 -5.01 6.62 -4.18
N GLU A 50 -5.89 7.61 -4.20
CA GLU A 50 -7.19 7.56 -3.51
C GLU A 50 -8.30 7.21 -4.51
N ASP A 51 -9.14 6.23 -4.16
CA ASP A 51 -10.41 6.02 -4.84
C ASP A 51 -11.41 7.09 -4.39
N SER A 52 -11.63 8.09 -5.25
CA SER A 52 -12.58 9.18 -5.00
C SER A 52 -14.03 8.75 -4.69
N PHE A 53 -14.42 7.50 -5.00
CA PHE A 53 -15.76 6.99 -4.74
C PHE A 53 -15.88 6.32 -3.37
N SER A 54 -14.88 5.53 -2.95
CA SER A 54 -14.91 4.84 -1.65
C SER A 54 -14.14 5.55 -0.54
N GLY A 55 -13.20 6.43 -0.88
CA GLY A 55 -12.24 7.00 0.07
C GLY A 55 -11.16 6.01 0.52
N ASP A 56 -11.02 4.88 -0.18
CA ASP A 56 -9.95 3.90 0.05
C ASP A 56 -8.66 4.33 -0.66
N PHE A 57 -7.53 3.79 -0.21
CA PHE A 57 -6.22 4.11 -0.77
C PHE A 57 -5.47 2.87 -1.25
N ASP A 58 -4.93 2.95 -2.46
CA ASP A 58 -4.00 1.95 -3.00
C ASP A 58 -2.56 2.43 -2.81
N VAL A 59 -1.72 1.61 -2.18
CA VAL A 59 -0.32 1.94 -1.87
C VAL A 59 0.60 1.15 -2.80
N TYR A 60 1.47 1.85 -3.53
CA TYR A 60 2.38 1.26 -4.50
C TYR A 60 3.84 1.56 -4.19
N SER A 61 4.68 0.52 -4.16
CA SER A 61 6.12 0.65 -4.32
C SER A 61 6.45 1.17 -5.71
N VAL A 62 7.48 2.00 -5.75
CA VAL A 62 7.98 2.61 -6.97
C VAL A 62 9.37 2.08 -7.28
N ASN A 63 9.60 1.72 -8.54
CA ASN A 63 10.91 1.27 -8.97
C ASN A 63 11.89 2.45 -9.11
N LYS A 64 13.17 2.15 -9.34
CA LYS A 64 14.23 3.17 -9.49
C LYS A 64 14.02 4.19 -10.63
N PHE A 65 13.02 3.98 -11.49
CA PHE A 65 12.68 4.88 -12.59
C PHE A 65 11.43 5.72 -12.31
N GLY A 66 10.86 5.65 -11.11
CA GLY A 66 9.66 6.42 -10.76
C GLY A 66 8.35 5.78 -11.24
N LEU A 67 8.37 4.53 -11.72
CA LEU A 67 7.16 3.83 -12.15
C LEU A 67 6.63 2.95 -11.02
N LYS A 68 5.35 3.15 -10.66
CA LYS A 68 4.64 2.27 -9.73
C LYS A 68 4.37 0.89 -10.33
N ASN A 69 4.22 -0.09 -9.45
CA ASN A 69 3.77 -1.43 -9.83
C ASN A 69 2.34 -1.39 -10.40
N ILE A 70 1.97 -2.41 -11.17
CA ILE A 70 0.60 -2.57 -11.69
C ILE A 70 -0.36 -3.00 -10.56
N ILE A 71 0.16 -3.76 -9.61
CA ILE A 71 -0.56 -4.27 -8.46
C ILE A 71 -0.11 -3.46 -7.23
N PRO A 72 -1.02 -2.91 -6.42
CA PRO A 72 -0.65 -2.26 -5.17
C PRO A 72 -0.04 -3.26 -4.21
N ASP A 73 0.81 -2.80 -3.31
CA ASP A 73 1.35 -3.64 -2.23
C ASP A 73 0.36 -3.74 -1.07
N GLU A 74 -0.39 -2.66 -0.81
CA GLU A 74 -1.37 -2.56 0.27
C GLU A 74 -2.60 -1.78 -0.17
N ILE A 75 -3.75 -2.09 0.44
CA ILE A 75 -4.99 -1.31 0.34
C ILE A 75 -5.37 -0.84 1.74
N ILE A 76 -5.66 0.45 1.89
CA ILE A 76 -6.14 1.06 3.12
C ILE A 76 -7.62 1.38 2.94
N GLU A 77 -8.46 0.67 3.68
CA GLU A 77 -9.90 0.87 3.64
C GLU A 77 -10.36 1.83 4.73
N ASN A 78 -11.27 2.74 4.40
CA ASN A 78 -11.84 3.70 5.32
C ASN A 78 -13.30 3.34 5.67
N ASP A 79 -13.58 3.11 6.94
CA ASP A 79 -14.93 3.03 7.47
C ASP A 79 -15.30 4.38 8.09
N GLU A 80 -15.79 5.29 7.24
CA GLU A 80 -16.12 6.67 7.62
C GLU A 80 -17.14 6.76 8.77
N TYR A 81 -18.04 5.76 8.89
CA TYR A 81 -19.07 5.77 9.93
C TYR A 81 -18.49 5.63 11.34
N ASN A 82 -17.37 4.92 11.46
CA ASN A 82 -16.76 4.56 12.73
C ASN A 82 -15.38 5.18 12.95
N GLY A 83 -14.87 5.97 11.99
CA GLY A 83 -13.51 6.53 12.06
C GLY A 83 -12.47 5.44 12.20
N THR A 84 -12.67 4.32 11.50
CA THR A 84 -11.81 3.13 11.56
C THR A 84 -11.17 2.88 10.20
N TRP A 85 -9.86 2.67 10.19
CA TRP A 85 -9.11 2.32 8.99
C TRP A 85 -8.52 0.92 9.10
N ARG A 86 -8.40 0.23 7.96
CA ARG A 86 -7.86 -1.14 7.91
C ARG A 86 -6.83 -1.25 6.79
N VAL A 87 -5.66 -1.77 7.12
CA VAL A 87 -4.56 -1.96 6.15
C VAL A 87 -4.53 -3.43 5.74
N TYR A 88 -4.71 -3.70 4.45
CA TYR A 88 -4.67 -5.05 3.88
C TYR A 88 -3.47 -5.21 2.97
N ARG A 89 -2.73 -6.31 3.13
CA ARG A 89 -1.70 -6.69 2.15
C ARG A 89 -2.35 -7.23 0.88
N ILE A 90 -1.69 -6.97 -0.23
CA ILE A 90 -2.01 -7.53 -1.53
C ILE A 90 -0.92 -8.51 -1.92
N ASN A 91 -1.32 -9.71 -2.33
CA ASN A 91 -0.35 -10.69 -2.81
C ASN A 91 0.06 -10.44 -4.26
N ASN A 92 1.07 -11.17 -4.74
CA ASN A 92 1.62 -11.02 -6.09
C ASN A 92 0.61 -11.32 -7.24
N PHE A 93 -0.60 -11.79 -6.93
CA PHE A 93 -1.68 -12.01 -7.90
C PHE A 93 -2.73 -10.88 -7.88
N GLY A 94 -2.54 -9.84 -7.07
CA GLY A 94 -3.49 -8.74 -6.93
C GLY A 94 -4.69 -9.09 -6.06
N LEU A 95 -4.60 -10.16 -5.26
CA LEU A 95 -5.67 -10.53 -4.32
C LEU A 95 -5.37 -9.93 -2.95
N LYS A 96 -6.36 -9.23 -2.42
CA LYS A 96 -6.38 -8.68 -1.07
C LYS A 96 -6.51 -9.79 -0.04
N ASP A 97 -5.71 -9.69 1.02
CA ASP A 97 -5.85 -10.56 2.18
C ASP A 97 -7.23 -10.38 2.83
N ILE A 98 -7.74 -11.46 3.43
CA ILE A 98 -9.05 -11.44 4.11
C ILE A 98 -8.93 -10.74 5.47
N ILE A 99 -7.76 -10.83 6.09
CA ILE A 99 -7.45 -10.29 7.41
C ILE A 99 -6.55 -9.06 7.21
N PRO A 100 -6.90 -7.89 7.77
CA PRO A 100 -6.01 -6.74 7.73
C PRO A 100 -4.76 -7.00 8.59
N GLU A 101 -3.63 -6.40 8.25
CA GLU A 101 -2.42 -6.43 9.07
C GLU A 101 -2.55 -5.46 10.25
N GLN A 102 -3.20 -4.32 10.03
CA GLN A 102 -3.36 -3.28 11.03
C GLN A 102 -4.76 -2.67 10.97
N VAL A 103 -5.22 -2.21 12.13
CA VAL A 103 -6.46 -1.43 12.29
C VAL A 103 -6.10 -0.15 13.00
N ALA A 104 -6.60 0.98 12.51
CA ALA A 104 -6.49 2.25 13.20
C ALA A 104 -7.84 2.81 13.57
N GLU A 105 -7.93 3.44 14.74
CA GLU A 105 -9.16 3.95 15.30
C GLU A 105 -8.95 5.37 15.81
N GLU A 106 -9.81 6.29 15.37
CA GLU A 106 -9.83 7.65 15.89
C GLU A 106 -10.44 7.69 17.29
N VAL A 107 -9.76 8.39 18.20
CA VAL A 107 -10.22 8.63 19.56
C VAL A 107 -11.06 9.90 19.56
N SER A 108 -12.37 9.74 19.73
CA SER A 108 -13.33 10.84 19.62
C SER A 108 -13.12 12.01 20.58
N PHE A 109 -12.36 11.80 21.67
CA PHE A 109 -12.15 12.82 22.70
C PHE A 109 -11.07 13.84 22.33
N ASP A 110 -9.96 13.40 21.74
CA ASP A 110 -8.79 14.24 21.45
C ASP A 110 -8.36 14.23 19.98
N GLY A 111 -9.03 13.45 19.13
CA GLY A 111 -8.70 13.30 17.71
C GLY A 111 -7.36 12.59 17.48
N SER A 112 -6.81 11.92 18.50
CA SER A 112 -5.67 11.03 18.32
C SER A 112 -6.09 9.77 17.56
N VAL A 113 -5.13 9.09 16.93
CA VAL A 113 -5.39 7.84 16.22
C VAL A 113 -4.53 6.73 16.82
N ASN A 114 -5.18 5.64 17.23
CA ASN A 114 -4.53 4.46 17.77
C ASN A 114 -4.39 3.41 16.67
N ILE A 115 -3.17 2.93 16.43
CA ILE A 115 -2.88 1.83 15.49
C ILE A 115 -2.69 0.54 16.29
N TYR A 116 -3.38 -0.51 15.87
CA TYR A 116 -3.32 -1.84 16.44
C TYR A 116 -2.83 -2.84 15.41
N ASP A 117 -1.94 -3.73 15.83
CA ASP A 117 -1.58 -4.88 15.02
C ASP A 117 -2.69 -5.93 15.09
N VAL A 118 -2.85 -6.69 14.02
CA VAL A 118 -3.83 -7.78 13.91
C VAL A 118 -3.09 -9.08 13.72
N ASN A 119 -3.43 -10.08 14.53
CA ASN A 119 -2.79 -11.39 14.44
C ASN A 119 -3.35 -12.24 13.28
N SER A 120 -2.72 -13.39 13.03
CA SER A 120 -3.10 -14.29 11.92
C SER A 120 -4.51 -14.87 12.01
N LEU A 121 -5.23 -14.69 13.14
CA LEU A 121 -6.62 -15.10 13.32
C LEU A 121 -7.61 -13.94 13.09
N GLY A 122 -7.12 -12.75 12.74
CA GLY A 122 -7.95 -11.55 12.56
C GLY A 122 -8.34 -10.88 13.87
N LEU A 123 -7.69 -11.25 14.98
CA LEU A 123 -7.93 -10.59 16.26
C LEU A 123 -6.98 -9.42 16.41
N LYS A 124 -7.56 -8.23 16.58
CA LYS A 124 -6.88 -6.99 16.92
C LYS A 124 -6.26 -7.08 18.31
N ASP A 125 -5.04 -6.57 18.47
CA ASP A 125 -4.42 -6.45 19.78
C ASP A 125 -5.23 -5.54 20.72
N ILE A 126 -5.15 -5.82 22.02
CA ILE A 126 -5.87 -5.03 23.05
C ILE A 126 -5.24 -3.65 23.21
N LEU A 127 -3.92 -3.58 23.06
CA LEU A 127 -3.14 -2.37 23.20
C LEU A 127 -2.69 -1.91 21.81
N PRO A 128 -2.73 -0.59 21.52
CA PRO A 128 -2.18 -0.09 20.28
C PRO A 128 -0.67 -0.33 20.25
N SER A 129 -0.11 -0.50 19.05
CA SER A 129 1.33 -0.52 18.81
C SER A 129 1.87 0.91 18.63
N THR A 130 1.06 1.81 18.06
CA THR A 130 1.40 3.21 17.80
C THR A 130 0.24 4.15 18.14
N ILE A 131 0.56 5.32 18.68
CA ILE A 131 -0.40 6.43 18.89
C ILE A 131 0.06 7.62 18.05
N ILE A 132 -0.86 8.19 17.28
CA ILE A 132 -0.66 9.38 16.47
C ILE A 132 -1.41 10.55 17.11
N GLU A 133 -0.69 11.63 17.36
CA GLU A 133 -1.26 12.84 17.95
C GLU A 133 -0.96 14.04 17.08
N LYS A 134 -1.93 14.94 16.94
CA LYS A 134 -1.73 16.23 16.28
C LYS A 134 -1.55 17.31 17.34
N ASP A 135 -0.43 18.01 17.28
CA ASP A 135 -0.15 19.13 18.17
C ASP A 135 -1.10 20.29 17.85
N GLY A 136 -1.93 20.69 18.82
CA GLY A 136 -2.93 21.74 18.61
C GLY A 136 -2.34 23.13 18.36
N LEU A 137 -1.08 23.36 18.72
CA LEU A 137 -0.41 24.66 18.55
C LEU A 137 0.41 24.71 17.26
N SER A 138 1.29 23.72 17.02
CA SER A 138 2.13 23.71 15.83
C SER A 138 1.47 23.07 14.61
N GLY A 139 0.44 22.25 14.82
CA GLY A 139 -0.12 21.39 13.78
C GLY A 139 0.77 20.21 13.40
N ASP A 140 1.90 20.01 14.09
CA ASP A 140 2.81 18.89 13.87
C ASP A 140 2.10 17.57 14.24
N ILE A 141 2.39 16.52 13.47
CA ILE A 141 1.90 15.17 13.76
C ILE A 141 3.03 14.40 14.46
N LYS A 142 2.74 13.78 15.59
CA LYS A 142 3.70 13.08 16.44
C LYS A 142 3.30 11.62 16.57
N LEU A 143 4.24 10.71 16.36
CA LEU A 143 4.02 9.26 16.43
C LEU A 143 4.78 8.69 17.63
N TYR A 144 4.06 7.96 18.48
CA TYR A 144 4.59 7.38 19.72
C TYR A 144 4.50 5.86 19.68
N ASN A 145 5.54 5.18 20.15
CA ASN A 145 5.39 3.75 20.42
C ASN A 145 4.60 3.56 21.71
N VAL A 146 3.99 2.40 21.82
CA VAL A 146 3.33 1.96 23.03
C VAL A 146 4.04 0.72 23.53
N SER A 147 4.43 0.75 24.79
CA SER A 147 5.05 -0.41 25.44
C SER A 147 4.04 -1.57 25.55
N LYS A 148 4.55 -2.78 25.77
CA LYS A 148 3.71 -3.97 26.02
C LYS A 148 2.77 -3.84 27.23
N MET A 149 3.00 -2.85 28.08
CA MET A 149 2.14 -2.52 29.23
C MET A 149 1.08 -1.47 28.91
N GLY A 150 0.99 -1.01 27.65
CA GLY A 150 0.01 0.00 27.23
C GLY A 150 0.43 1.43 27.51
N LEU A 151 1.67 1.65 27.97
CA LEU A 151 2.18 3.00 28.24
C LEU A 151 2.78 3.60 26.98
N LYS A 152 2.26 4.76 26.57
CA LYS A 152 2.81 5.61 25.51
C LYS A 152 4.20 6.10 25.89
N ASP A 153 5.13 6.06 24.95
CA ASP A 153 6.45 6.65 25.12
C ASP A 153 6.35 8.17 25.38
N ILE A 154 7.27 8.70 26.19
CA ILE A 154 7.29 10.15 26.51
C ILE A 154 7.69 10.97 25.28
N SER A 155 8.62 10.43 24.49
CA SER A 155 9.11 11.06 23.26
C SER A 155 8.51 10.35 22.06
N PRO A 156 8.04 11.09 21.04
CA PRO A 156 7.67 10.47 19.79
C PRO A 156 8.91 9.84 19.14
N PHE A 157 8.72 8.83 18.29
CA PHE A 157 9.79 8.28 17.45
C PHE A 157 9.87 8.98 16.09
N GLU A 158 8.77 9.61 15.64
CA GLU A 158 8.69 10.39 14.41
C GLU A 158 7.84 11.65 14.62
N VAL A 159 8.26 12.75 13.98
CA VAL A 159 7.52 14.02 13.92
C VAL A 159 7.38 14.42 12.46
N ILE A 160 6.16 14.77 12.06
CA ILE A 160 5.82 15.21 10.72
C ILE A 160 5.45 16.69 10.80
N ARG A 161 6.11 17.50 9.98
CA ARG A 161 5.90 18.95 9.93
C ARG A 161 5.45 19.37 8.55
N LYS A 162 4.43 20.21 8.48
CA LYS A 162 4.02 20.83 7.22
C LYS A 162 5.01 21.93 6.85
N VAL A 163 5.52 21.90 5.62
CA VAL A 163 6.42 22.90 5.05
C VAL A 163 5.91 23.26 3.66
N GLY A 164 5.23 24.40 3.55
CA GLY A 164 4.52 24.78 2.32
C GLY A 164 3.45 23.75 1.96
N ASP A 165 3.55 23.19 0.75
CA ASP A 165 2.62 22.20 0.20
C ASP A 165 3.05 20.75 0.47
N GLN A 166 4.04 20.55 1.35
CA GLN A 166 4.64 19.24 1.62
C GLN A 166 4.70 18.94 3.12
N TYR A 167 4.95 17.68 3.44
CA TYR A 167 5.18 17.22 4.80
C TYR A 167 6.56 16.59 4.93
N ASN A 168 7.34 17.11 5.87
CA ASN A 168 8.66 16.60 6.18
C ASN A 168 8.58 15.66 7.39
N VAL A 169 9.08 14.44 7.24
CA VAL A 169 9.12 13.41 8.29
C VAL A 169 10.51 13.37 8.90
N TYR A 170 10.58 13.59 10.21
CA TYR A 170 11.82 13.57 10.98
C TYR A 170 11.81 12.39 11.94
N SER A 171 12.92 11.62 11.98
CA SER A 171 13.13 10.69 13.08
C SER A 171 13.42 11.48 14.34
N VAL A 172 13.08 10.92 15.50
CA VAL A 172 13.34 11.53 16.79
C VAL A 172 14.27 10.64 17.58
N ASN A 173 15.31 11.25 18.15
CA ASN A 173 16.26 10.52 18.98
C ASN A 173 15.69 10.20 20.36
N LYS A 174 16.42 9.40 21.15
CA LYS A 174 15.99 8.99 22.50
C LYS A 174 15.80 10.14 23.49
N MET A 175 16.31 11.34 23.18
CA MET A 175 16.12 12.54 23.99
C MET A 175 14.91 13.38 23.54
N GLY A 176 14.12 12.90 22.58
CA GLY A 176 12.94 13.61 22.09
C GLY A 176 13.26 14.74 21.10
N LEU A 177 14.49 14.82 20.60
CA LEU A 177 14.89 15.83 19.63
C LEU A 177 14.78 15.27 18.20
N PRO A 178 14.01 15.91 17.30
CA PRO A 178 13.97 15.55 15.89
C PRO A 178 15.33 15.75 15.22
N ASP A 179 15.63 14.90 14.24
CA ASP A 179 16.77 15.09 13.36
C ASP A 179 16.68 16.42 12.60
N ILE A 180 17.83 16.97 12.23
CA ILE A 180 17.90 18.24 11.48
C ILE A 180 17.39 18.04 10.05
N SER A 181 17.80 16.93 9.44
CA SER A 181 17.41 16.55 8.09
C SER A 181 16.14 15.67 8.15
N PRO A 182 15.11 15.94 7.33
CA PRO A 182 14.00 15.00 7.20
C PRO A 182 14.52 13.69 6.64
N LYS A 183 13.96 12.57 7.08
CA LYS A 183 14.20 11.24 6.52
C LYS A 183 13.36 11.00 5.26
N ARG A 184 12.15 11.55 5.24
CA ARG A 184 11.21 11.42 4.12
C ARG A 184 10.48 12.74 3.89
N ILE A 185 10.09 12.97 2.64
CA ILE A 185 9.27 14.11 2.21
C ILE A 185 8.03 13.54 1.56
N ILE A 186 6.87 14.06 1.94
CA ILE A 186 5.58 13.63 1.41
C ILE A 186 4.96 14.80 0.66
N GLU A 187 4.69 14.60 -0.62
CA GLU A 187 4.08 15.58 -1.50
C GLU A 187 2.64 15.16 -1.76
N ILE A 188 1.72 16.14 -1.67
CA ILE A 188 0.30 15.93 -1.93
C ILE A 188 -0.04 16.82 -3.12
N LYS A 189 -0.44 16.22 -4.24
CA LYS A 189 -0.63 16.97 -5.49
C LYS A 189 -1.93 17.79 -5.52
N GLU A 190 -2.99 17.39 -4.79
CA GLU A 190 -4.31 18.06 -4.79
C GLU A 190 -4.92 18.21 -3.38
N HIS A 191 -6.01 19.00 -3.26
CA HIS A 191 -6.56 19.53 -1.99
C HIS A 191 -6.83 18.45 -0.91
N PRO A 192 -6.31 18.60 0.33
CA PRO A 192 -6.08 17.47 1.24
C PRO A 192 -7.25 17.07 2.16
N THR A 193 -7.42 15.75 2.36
CA THR A 193 -7.81 15.17 3.65
C THR A 193 -6.62 14.38 4.23
N VAL A 194 -5.85 15.01 5.12
CA VAL A 194 -4.56 14.51 5.66
C VAL A 194 -4.78 13.87 7.02
N PHE A 195 -5.15 12.58 7.10
CA PHE A 195 -5.57 12.02 8.39
C PHE A 195 -4.68 10.96 9.04
N GLY A 196 -3.40 10.98 8.67
CA GLY A 196 -2.33 10.19 9.32
C GLY A 196 -1.18 9.84 8.38
N ILE A 197 -1.31 10.25 7.10
CA ILE A 197 -0.42 10.06 5.94
C ILE A 197 0.39 8.76 5.95
N LEU A 198 -0.18 7.56 5.82
CA LEU A 198 -1.52 7.03 6.07
C LEU A 198 -1.21 5.74 6.87
N LEU A 199 -0.96 5.93 8.18
CA LEU A 199 -0.80 4.93 9.24
C LEU A 199 0.41 3.97 9.15
N LEU A 200 1.62 4.53 9.08
CA LEU A 200 2.89 3.81 8.99
C LEU A 200 3.43 3.43 10.37
N PRO A 201 3.70 2.13 10.61
CA PRO A 201 4.96 1.52 10.21
C PRO A 201 4.87 0.43 9.10
N SER A 202 3.97 0.53 8.14
CA SER A 202 4.01 -0.28 6.88
C SER A 202 5.09 0.19 5.89
N ILE A 203 5.45 1.47 5.83
CA ILE A 203 6.50 1.99 4.92
C ILE A 203 7.93 1.65 5.42
N LYS A 204 8.08 1.12 6.64
CA LYS A 204 9.41 0.77 7.19
C LYS A 204 9.89 -0.65 6.88
N GLN A 205 9.15 -1.48 6.14
CA GLN A 205 9.62 -2.85 5.82
C GLN A 205 9.90 -3.15 4.35
N ILE A 206 9.81 -2.19 3.42
CA ILE A 206 10.33 -2.40 2.05
C ILE A 206 11.81 -2.02 1.99
N LYS A 207 12.60 -2.58 2.90
CA LYS A 207 13.91 -3.04 2.46
C LYS A 207 13.61 -4.31 1.68
N PHE A 208 13.33 -4.19 0.39
CA PHE A 208 13.56 -5.31 -0.52
C PHE A 208 15.06 -5.59 -0.46
N GLU A 209 15.47 -6.38 0.52
CA GLU A 209 16.72 -7.11 0.42
C GLU A 209 16.42 -8.29 -0.52
N PRO A 210 16.96 -8.29 -1.76
CA PRO A 210 16.81 -9.42 -2.69
C PRO A 210 17.48 -10.70 -2.16
N GLY A 211 18.04 -10.68 -0.94
CA GLY A 211 18.88 -11.71 -0.34
C GLY A 211 18.21 -12.58 0.72
N HIS A 212 17.00 -12.27 1.21
CA HIS A 212 16.33 -13.11 2.19
C HIS A 212 15.27 -14.04 1.57
N ASN A 213 15.77 -14.95 0.73
CA ASN A 213 15.09 -16.22 0.45
C ASN A 213 15.09 -17.10 1.71
N LYS A 214 14.17 -16.82 2.64
CA LYS A 214 13.59 -17.87 3.47
C LYS A 214 12.09 -17.94 3.17
N ILE A 215 11.79 -18.27 1.92
CA ILE A 215 10.67 -19.16 1.65
C ILE A 215 10.88 -20.33 2.60
N LYS A 216 10.01 -20.50 3.60
CA LYS A 216 9.88 -21.80 4.24
C LYS A 216 9.48 -22.72 3.11
N THR A 217 10.46 -23.44 2.56
CA THR A 217 10.24 -24.61 1.74
C THR A 217 9.12 -25.36 2.42
N ILE A 218 7.94 -25.43 1.80
CA ILE A 218 6.95 -26.43 2.15
C ILE A 218 7.77 -27.71 2.18
N GLN A 219 7.98 -28.27 3.36
CA GLN A 219 8.67 -29.54 3.47
C GLN A 219 7.78 -30.51 2.71
N HIS A 220 8.18 -30.76 1.46
CA HIS A 220 7.68 -31.82 0.65
C HIS A 220 7.73 -33.04 1.56
N ILE A 221 6.56 -33.58 1.89
CA ILE A 221 6.40 -34.77 2.71
C ILE A 221 7.35 -35.80 2.11
N LYS A 222 8.47 -36.03 2.77
CA LYS A 222 9.46 -37.00 2.33
C LYS A 222 8.83 -38.35 2.58
N LYS A 223 8.63 -39.07 1.48
CA LYS A 223 8.32 -40.50 1.37
C LYS A 223 6.88 -40.89 1.73
N ILE A 224 6.01 -40.78 0.74
CA ILE A 224 4.97 -41.82 0.58
C ILE A 224 5.72 -43.05 0.02
N PRO A 225 5.71 -44.20 0.70
CA PRO A 225 6.33 -45.43 0.18
C PRO A 225 5.63 -45.86 -1.11
N GLU A 226 6.41 -46.25 -2.12
CA GLU A 226 5.98 -46.63 -3.48
C GLU A 226 4.99 -47.81 -3.54
N LYS A 227 4.62 -48.39 -2.40
CA LYS A 227 3.66 -49.51 -2.33
C LYS A 227 2.19 -49.09 -2.49
N ASN A 228 1.89 -47.78 -2.49
CA ASN A 228 0.53 -47.26 -2.60
C ASN A 228 0.25 -46.51 -3.92
N LEU A 229 1.17 -46.57 -4.90
CA LEU A 229 1.01 -45.89 -6.20
C LEU A 229 0.44 -46.80 -7.31
N GLU A 230 0.20 -48.08 -7.04
CA GLU A 230 -0.39 -49.01 -8.01
C GLU A 230 -1.93 -49.11 -7.92
N GLU A 231 -2.57 -48.55 -6.88
CA GLU A 231 -4.04 -48.61 -6.73
C GLU A 231 -4.78 -47.39 -7.30
N GLU A 232 -4.09 -46.29 -7.62
CA GLU A 232 -4.70 -45.13 -8.28
C GLU A 232 -4.11 -44.95 -9.67
N GLY A 233 -4.87 -45.41 -10.68
CA GLY A 233 -4.51 -45.57 -12.09
C GLY A 233 -4.05 -44.31 -12.86
N TRP A 234 -2.97 -43.68 -12.41
CA TRP A 234 -2.29 -42.59 -13.10
C TRP A 234 -1.11 -43.12 -13.90
N LEU A 235 -1.40 -43.74 -15.05
CA LEU A 235 -0.41 -44.08 -16.06
C LEU A 235 0.15 -42.80 -16.69
N LYS A 236 1.38 -42.42 -16.32
CA LYS A 236 2.15 -41.41 -17.07
C LYS A 236 2.49 -41.95 -18.45
N SER A 237 2.00 -41.27 -19.49
CA SER A 237 2.35 -41.55 -20.89
C SER A 237 3.85 -41.35 -21.13
N LYS A 238 4.52 -42.36 -21.72
CA LYS A 238 5.93 -42.26 -22.15
C LYS A 238 6.06 -41.28 -23.34
N PRO A 239 7.09 -40.41 -23.37
CA PRO A 239 7.33 -39.55 -24.53
C PRO A 239 7.87 -40.36 -25.73
N LYS A 240 7.32 -40.10 -26.92
CA LYS A 240 7.79 -40.67 -28.21
C LYS A 240 9.24 -40.25 -28.47
N SER A 241 10.12 -41.23 -28.69
CA SER A 241 11.48 -41.02 -29.18
C SER A 241 11.44 -40.47 -30.61
N LYS A 242 12.17 -39.37 -30.84
CA LYS A 242 12.40 -38.81 -32.17
C LYS A 242 13.29 -39.77 -32.98
N GLU A 243 12.83 -40.14 -34.17
CA GLU A 243 13.66 -40.70 -35.24
C GLU A 243 14.75 -39.69 -35.61
N ASN A 244 16.01 -40.14 -35.62
CA ASN A 244 17.10 -39.42 -36.26
C ASN A 244 17.47 -40.14 -37.56
N ASN A 245 17.20 -39.48 -38.68
CA ASN A 245 17.75 -39.76 -40.00
C ASN A 245 19.19 -39.24 -40.08
N LYS A 246 20.17 -40.15 -40.21
CA LYS A 246 21.26 -40.13 -41.21
C LYS A 246 22.24 -41.26 -40.97
#